data_AF-A0A9L0RAK1-F1
#
_entry.id   AF-A0A9L0RAK1-F1
#
_cell.length_a   1.000
_cell.length_b   1.000
_cell.length_c   1.000
_cell.angle_alpha   90.00
_cell.angle_beta   90.00
_cell.angle_gamma   90.00
#
_symmetry.space_group_name_H-M   'P 1'
#
loop_
_entity.id
_entity.type
_entity.pdbx_description
1 polymer ?
#
loop_
_entity_poly.entity_id
_entity_poly.type
_entity_poly.pdbx_seq_one_letter_code
_entity_poly.pdbx_strand_id
1 'polypeptide(L)'
;MIIPPIFGAIQSVRDGLEKRYIASYLALTVVGMGSWCFHMTLKYEMQLLDELPMIYSCCIFVYCMFECFKMKNSVNYHLLFTLVLFSLIVTTVYLKELSKEGATYYRCYHTVSCMVAYFNWPWFLSSHPFQFIYKNTLPEIQAKSEVSLWNLASDPV
;
A
#
# COMPACT_ATOMS: atom_id res chain seq x y z
N MET A 1 -5.38 -9.39 12.03
CA MET A 1 -4.98 -8.40 11.00
C MET A 1 -5.38 -6.95 11.36
N ILE A 2 -5.98 -6.66 12.51
CA ILE A 2 -6.54 -5.31 12.82
C ILE A 2 -5.52 -4.38 13.49
N ILE A 3 -4.73 -4.91 14.43
CA ILE A 3 -3.84 -4.11 15.27
C ILE A 3 -2.68 -3.48 14.46
N PRO A 4 -1.93 -4.21 13.61
CA PRO A 4 -0.78 -3.63 12.90
C PRO A 4 -1.14 -2.46 11.95
N PRO A 5 -2.22 -2.52 11.15
CA PRO A 5 -2.63 -1.39 10.31
C PRO A 5 -3.03 -0.15 11.11
N ILE A 6 -3.66 -0.31 12.29
CA ILE A 6 -4.00 0.83 13.15
C ILE A 6 -2.74 1.52 13.65
N PHE A 7 -1.75 0.75 14.12
CA PHE A 7 -0.45 1.31 14.50
C PHE A 7 0.24 1.98 13.30
N GLY A 8 0.18 1.38 12.11
CA GLY A 8 0.70 1.97 10.87
C GLY A 8 0.03 3.29 10.49
N ALA A 9 -1.30 3.40 10.66
CA ALA A 9 -2.03 4.64 10.42
C ALA A 9 -1.62 5.75 11.40
N ILE A 10 -1.52 5.42 12.70
CA ILE A 10 -1.09 6.37 13.74
C ILE A 10 0.33 6.85 13.47
N GLN A 11 1.24 5.92 13.15
CA GLN A 11 2.63 6.25 12.85
C GLN A 11 2.72 7.14 11.60
N SER A 12 1.95 6.83 10.56
CA SER A 12 1.89 7.64 9.34
C SER A 12 1.45 9.09 9.58
N VAL A 13 0.51 9.29 10.51
CA VAL A 13 0.09 10.64 10.93
C VAL A 13 1.21 11.36 11.67
N ARG A 14 1.91 10.67 12.58
CA ARG A 14 3.02 11.23 13.36
C ARG A 14 4.20 11.62 12.48
N ASP A 15 4.47 10.84 11.45
CA ASP A 15 5.56 11.08 10.49
C ASP A 15 5.19 12.10 9.39
N GLY A 16 3.95 12.63 9.41
CA GLY A 16 3.50 13.62 8.43
C GLY A 16 3.41 13.06 7.00
N LEU A 17 3.14 11.76 6.86
CA LEU A 17 2.97 11.12 5.56
C LEU A 17 1.71 11.62 4.86
N GLU A 18 1.68 11.43 3.54
CA GLU A 18 0.53 11.84 2.75
C GLU A 18 -0.74 11.09 3.17
N LYS A 19 -1.88 11.78 3.10
CA LYS A 19 -3.20 11.24 3.49
C LYS A 19 -3.57 9.94 2.76
N ARG A 20 -2.99 9.72 1.58
CA ARG A 20 -3.14 8.52 0.75
C ARG A 20 -2.69 7.25 1.49
N TYR A 21 -1.53 7.31 2.16
CA TYR A 21 -1.00 6.18 2.93
C TYR A 21 -1.81 5.92 4.19
N ILE A 22 -2.25 6.98 4.88
CA ILE A 22 -3.14 6.86 6.04
C ILE A 22 -4.44 6.16 5.64
N ALA A 23 -5.05 6.56 4.50
CA ALA A 23 -6.25 5.92 3.98
C ALA A 23 -6.04 4.43 3.67
N SER A 24 -4.87 4.04 3.14
CA SER A 24 -4.56 2.63 2.87
C SER A 24 -4.47 1.77 4.14
N TYR A 25 -3.88 2.29 5.21
CA TYR A 25 -3.84 1.60 6.50
C TYR A 25 -5.23 1.46 7.13
N LEU A 26 -6.05 2.51 7.07
CA LEU A 26 -7.44 2.46 7.54
C LEU A 26 -8.28 1.45 6.74
N ALA A 27 -8.09 1.38 5.42
CA ALA A 27 -8.78 0.41 4.58
C ALA A 27 -8.46 -1.03 5.00
N LEU A 28 -7.19 -1.35 5.31
CA LEU A 28 -6.80 -2.65 5.85
C LEU A 28 -7.44 -2.95 7.21
N THR A 29 -7.60 -1.94 8.08
CA THR A 29 -8.30 -2.10 9.35
C THR A 29 -9.76 -2.51 9.13
N VAL A 30 -10.45 -1.88 8.16
CA VAL A 30 -11.84 -2.19 7.83
C VAL A 30 -11.97 -3.62 7.29
N VAL A 31 -11.07 -4.06 6.40
CA VAL A 31 -11.02 -5.45 5.93
C VAL A 31 -10.84 -6.42 7.10
N GLY A 32 -9.89 -6.13 8.00
CA GLY A 32 -9.67 -6.96 9.18
C GLY A 32 -10.88 -7.04 10.12
N MET A 33 -11.63 -5.95 10.26
CA MET A 33 -12.88 -5.94 11.02
C MET A 33 -13.99 -6.76 10.34
N GLY A 34 -14.14 -6.63 9.01
CA GLY A 34 -15.11 -7.39 8.22
C GLY A 34 -14.90 -8.89 8.35
N SER A 35 -13.66 -9.34 8.16
CA SER A 35 -13.26 -10.73 8.37
C SER A 35 -13.58 -11.23 9.77
N TRP A 36 -13.30 -10.44 10.82
CA TRP A 36 -13.62 -10.84 12.18
C TRP A 36 -15.13 -10.97 12.41
N CYS A 37 -15.92 -10.01 11.92
CA CYS A 37 -17.38 -10.05 12.01
C CYS A 37 -17.97 -11.26 11.26
N PHE A 38 -17.46 -11.55 10.06
CA PHE A 38 -17.87 -12.70 9.26
C PHE A 38 -17.56 -14.02 9.97
N HIS A 39 -16.33 -14.21 10.46
CA HIS A 39 -15.95 -15.45 11.15
C HIS A 39 -16.73 -15.69 12.45
N MET A 40 -17.18 -14.63 13.14
CA MET A 40 -17.98 -14.78 14.35
C MET A 40 -19.46 -15.08 14.09
N THR A 41 -20.00 -14.72 12.92
CA THR A 41 -21.45 -14.83 12.65
C THR A 41 -21.84 -15.77 11.52
N LEU A 42 -20.95 -16.02 10.54
CA LEU A 42 -21.19 -16.85 9.36
C LEU A 42 -22.44 -16.44 8.55
N LYS A 43 -22.82 -15.16 8.63
CA LYS A 43 -23.96 -14.61 7.91
C LYS A 43 -23.54 -14.04 6.57
N TYR A 44 -24.40 -14.17 5.57
CA TYR A 44 -24.16 -13.65 4.22
C TYR A 44 -23.96 -12.13 4.21
N GLU A 45 -24.71 -11.38 5.03
CA GLU A 45 -24.54 -9.92 5.10
C GLU A 45 -23.15 -9.53 5.64
N MET A 46 -22.56 -10.38 6.48
CA MET A 46 -21.24 -10.15 7.05
C MET A 46 -20.12 -10.62 6.12
N GLN A 47 -20.39 -11.61 5.25
CA GLN A 47 -19.48 -11.98 4.16
C GLN A 47 -19.30 -10.82 3.19
N LEU A 48 -20.40 -10.14 2.84
CA LEU A 48 -20.37 -8.94 2.01
C LEU A 48 -19.47 -7.85 2.62
N LEU A 49 -19.46 -7.74 3.96
CA LEU A 49 -18.66 -6.78 4.72
C LEU A 49 -17.18 -7.18 4.80
N ASP A 50 -16.81 -8.42 4.52
CA ASP A 50 -15.41 -8.86 4.37
C ASP A 50 -14.93 -8.68 2.91
N GLU A 51 -15.77 -9.08 1.96
CA GLU A 51 -15.44 -9.08 0.53
C GLU A 51 -15.41 -7.66 -0.09
N LEU A 52 -16.43 -6.83 0.10
CA LEU A 52 -16.46 -5.50 -0.53
C LEU A 52 -15.29 -4.59 -0.10
N PRO A 53 -14.93 -4.46 1.19
CA PRO A 53 -13.80 -3.65 1.60
C PRO A 53 -12.47 -4.12 1.02
N MET A 54 -12.35 -5.41 0.69
CA MET A 54 -11.15 -5.97 0.09
C MET A 54 -10.87 -5.33 -1.27
N ILE A 55 -11.88 -5.22 -2.15
CA ILE A 55 -11.74 -4.55 -3.45
C ILE A 55 -11.46 -3.06 -3.28
N TYR A 56 -12.13 -2.38 -2.36
CA TYR A 56 -11.86 -0.96 -2.11
C TYR A 56 -10.42 -0.73 -1.64
N SER A 57 -9.90 -1.60 -0.77
CA SER A 57 -8.52 -1.52 -0.31
C SER A 57 -7.52 -1.73 -1.46
N CYS A 58 -7.77 -2.68 -2.36
CA CYS A 58 -6.96 -2.89 -3.56
C CYS A 58 -6.96 -1.67 -4.47
N CYS A 59 -8.11 -1.04 -4.71
CA CYS A 59 -8.18 0.20 -5.50
C CYS A 59 -7.37 1.34 -4.87
N ILE A 60 -7.40 1.50 -3.55
CA ILE A 60 -6.57 2.48 -2.83
C ILE A 60 -5.08 2.16 -3.00
N PHE A 61 -4.69 0.89 -2.92
CA PHE A 61 -3.29 0.49 -3.15
C PHE A 61 -2.82 0.74 -4.58
N VAL A 62 -3.65 0.44 -5.58
CA VAL A 62 -3.38 0.76 -6.98
C VAL A 62 -3.16 2.27 -7.12
N TYR A 63 -4.05 3.09 -6.54
CA TYR A 63 -3.91 4.54 -6.55
C TYR A 63 -2.59 5.01 -5.92
N CYS A 64 -2.25 4.50 -4.73
CA CYS A 64 -0.99 4.81 -4.06
C CYS A 64 0.22 4.43 -4.92
N MET A 65 0.22 3.24 -5.53
CA MET A 65 1.33 2.76 -6.37
C MET A 65 1.56 3.62 -7.61
N PHE A 66 0.50 3.99 -8.33
CA PHE A 66 0.61 4.83 -9.52
C PHE A 66 1.05 6.27 -9.18
N GLU A 67 0.67 6.76 -8.01
CA GLU A 67 1.04 8.10 -7.54
C GLU A 67 2.40 8.16 -6.83
N CYS A 68 3.02 7.03 -6.46
CA CYS A 68 4.34 7.00 -5.79
C CYS A 68 5.45 7.71 -6.60
N PHE A 69 5.36 7.75 -7.93
CA PHE A 69 6.35 8.39 -8.79
C PHE A 69 6.00 9.83 -9.21
N LYS A 70 4.85 10.35 -8.75
CA LYS A 70 4.38 11.71 -9.08
C LYS A 70 4.90 12.72 -8.06
N MET A 71 5.02 13.98 -8.48
CA MET A 71 5.40 15.06 -7.56
C MET A 71 4.39 15.22 -6.42
N LYS A 72 4.92 15.52 -5.24
CA LYS A 72 4.20 15.80 -3.98
C LYS A 72 3.04 16.78 -4.24
N ASN A 73 1.87 16.52 -3.64
CA ASN A 73 0.63 17.31 -3.74
C ASN A 73 -0.10 17.37 -5.09
N SER A 74 0.24 16.53 -6.09
CA SER A 74 -0.62 16.37 -7.26
C SER A 74 -1.62 15.22 -7.03
N VAL A 75 -2.91 15.49 -7.26
CA VAL A 75 -3.99 14.50 -7.16
C VAL A 75 -4.47 14.20 -8.57
N ASN A 76 -4.27 12.97 -9.04
CA ASN A 76 -4.80 12.52 -10.32
C ASN A 76 -6.29 12.14 -10.21
N TYR A 77 -7.16 13.13 -10.43
CA TYR A 77 -8.61 12.95 -10.40
C TYR A 77 -9.11 11.94 -11.45
N HIS A 78 -8.43 11.82 -12.60
CA HIS A 78 -8.83 10.87 -13.65
C HIS A 78 -8.65 9.41 -13.20
N LEU A 79 -7.50 9.11 -12.58
CA LEU A 79 -7.24 7.80 -12.00
C LEU A 79 -8.18 7.51 -10.83
N LEU A 80 -8.38 8.49 -9.94
CA LEU A 80 -9.28 8.35 -8.79
C LEU A 80 -10.72 8.08 -9.23
N PHE A 81 -11.25 8.84 -10.20
CA PHE A 81 -12.60 8.64 -10.73
C PHE A 81 -12.75 7.26 -11.38
N THR A 82 -11.75 6.82 -12.15
CA THR A 82 -11.77 5.50 -12.81
C THR A 82 -11.82 4.36 -11.78
N LEU A 83 -11.03 4.45 -10.70
CA LEU A 83 -11.00 3.44 -9.63
C LEU A 83 -12.30 3.42 -8.83
N VAL A 84 -12.86 4.59 -8.52
CA VAL A 84 -14.16 4.69 -7.83
C VAL A 84 -15.26 4.09 -8.70
N LEU A 85 -15.32 4.47 -9.98
CA LEU A 85 -16.32 3.95 -10.92
C LEU A 85 -16.21 2.43 -11.07
N PHE A 86 -14.98 1.90 -11.23
CA PHE A 86 -14.74 0.47 -11.27
C PHE A 86 -15.25 -0.25 -10.01
N SER A 87 -14.93 0.28 -8.83
CA SER A 87 -15.36 -0.31 -7.57
C SER A 87 -16.89 -0.29 -7.38
N LEU A 88 -17.56 0.77 -7.84
CA LEU A 88 -19.03 0.87 -7.83
C LEU A 88 -19.68 -0.10 -8.82
N ILE A 89 -19.11 -0.25 -10.02
CA ILE A 89 -19.60 -1.24 -11.00
C ILE A 89 -19.48 -2.65 -10.41
N VAL A 90 -18.33 -3.00 -9.83
CA VAL A 90 -18.16 -4.33 -9.20
C VAL A 90 -19.14 -4.52 -8.04
N THR A 91 -19.35 -3.51 -7.21
CA THR A 91 -20.32 -3.56 -6.11
C THR A 91 -21.74 -3.76 -6.61
N THR A 92 -22.16 -2.99 -7.63
CA THR A 92 -23.53 -3.08 -8.19
C THR A 92 -23.77 -4.41 -8.91
N VAL A 93 -22.79 -4.92 -9.65
CA VAL A 93 -22.85 -6.26 -10.25
C VAL A 93 -22.90 -7.31 -9.14
N TYR A 94 -22.07 -7.23 -8.11
CA TYR A 94 -22.08 -8.19 -7.01
C TYR A 94 -23.41 -8.23 -6.25
N LEU A 95 -24.06 -7.07 -6.07
CA LEU A 95 -25.37 -6.98 -5.42
C LEU A 95 -26.54 -7.39 -6.34
N LYS A 96 -26.41 -7.21 -7.66
CA LYS A 96 -27.45 -7.56 -8.65
C LYS A 96 -27.39 -9.01 -9.08
N GLU A 97 -26.20 -9.54 -9.32
CA GLU A 97 -25.98 -10.96 -9.55
C GLU A 97 -26.19 -11.68 -8.23
N LEU A 98 -27.44 -12.08 -7.99
CA LEU A 98 -27.88 -12.94 -6.89
C LEU A 98 -27.31 -14.38 -7.02
N SER A 99 -26.14 -14.55 -7.65
CA SER A 99 -25.42 -15.83 -7.66
C SER A 99 -24.58 -15.90 -6.41
N LYS A 100 -25.05 -16.71 -5.45
CA LYS A 100 -24.37 -17.04 -4.20
C LYS A 100 -22.96 -17.65 -4.40
N GLU A 101 -22.54 -17.88 -5.64
CA GLU A 101 -21.25 -18.48 -5.98
C GLU A 101 -20.09 -17.47 -6.07
N GLY A 102 -20.34 -16.15 -6.08
CA GLY A 102 -19.28 -15.13 -6.00
C GLY A 102 -18.25 -15.12 -7.14
N ALA A 103 -18.42 -15.94 -8.18
CA ALA A 103 -17.40 -16.19 -9.22
C ALA A 103 -16.96 -14.91 -9.96
N THR A 104 -17.90 -14.01 -10.28
CA THR A 104 -17.61 -12.71 -10.91
C THR A 104 -16.79 -11.81 -10.00
N TYR A 105 -17.11 -11.79 -8.70
CA TYR A 105 -16.35 -11.03 -7.71
C TYR A 105 -14.92 -11.56 -7.57
N TYR A 106 -14.75 -12.88 -7.41
CA TYR A 106 -13.40 -13.46 -7.29
C TYR A 106 -12.57 -13.24 -8.55
N ARG A 107 -13.18 -13.26 -9.74
CA ARG A 107 -12.51 -12.89 -10.99
C ARG A 107 -12.02 -11.44 -10.98
N CYS A 108 -12.89 -10.48 -10.65
CA CYS A 108 -12.52 -9.07 -10.56
C CYS A 108 -11.45 -8.81 -9.48
N TYR A 109 -11.62 -9.41 -8.31
CA TYR A 109 -10.67 -9.31 -7.21
C TYR A 109 -9.28 -9.86 -7.60
N HIS A 110 -9.24 -11.02 -8.24
CA HIS A 110 -7.99 -11.64 -8.70
C HIS A 110 -7.31 -10.77 -9.76
N THR A 111 -8.06 -10.20 -10.72
CA THR A 111 -7.47 -9.29 -11.73
C THR A 111 -6.82 -8.06 -11.09
N VAL A 112 -7.51 -7.36 -10.17
CA VAL A 112 -6.95 -6.17 -9.52
C VAL A 112 -5.77 -6.53 -8.62
N SER A 113 -5.88 -7.64 -7.88
CA SER A 113 -4.79 -8.14 -7.04
C SER A 113 -3.57 -8.54 -7.86
N CYS A 114 -3.74 -9.17 -9.02
CA CYS A 114 -2.66 -9.47 -9.95
C CYS A 114 -2.01 -8.21 -10.52
N MET A 115 -2.77 -7.14 -10.81
CA MET A 115 -2.20 -5.87 -11.26
C MET A 115 -1.32 -5.25 -10.17
N VAL A 116 -1.78 -5.26 -8.91
CA VAL A 116 -0.99 -4.82 -7.75
C VAL A 116 0.26 -5.69 -7.61
N ALA A 117 0.11 -7.01 -7.63
CA ALA A 117 1.23 -7.95 -7.48
C ALA A 117 2.25 -7.81 -8.62
N TYR A 118 1.80 -7.66 -9.87
CA TYR A 118 2.67 -7.46 -11.03
C TYR A 118 3.44 -6.14 -10.95
N PHE A 119 2.80 -5.05 -10.51
CA PHE A 119 3.51 -3.78 -10.28
C PHE A 119 4.51 -3.85 -9.12
N ASN A 120 4.24 -4.66 -8.09
CA ASN A 120 5.15 -4.89 -6.97
C ASN A 120 6.22 -5.96 -7.26
N TRP A 121 6.03 -6.82 -8.27
CA TRP A 121 6.91 -7.96 -8.57
C TRP A 121 8.36 -7.54 -8.87
N PRO A 122 8.62 -6.47 -9.66
CA PRO A 122 9.96 -5.92 -9.79
C PRO A 122 10.56 -5.42 -8.47
N TRP A 123 9.75 -4.87 -7.55
CA TRP A 123 10.22 -4.35 -6.26
C TRP A 123 10.57 -5.46 -5.26
N PHE A 124 9.85 -6.58 -5.30
CA PHE A 124 10.13 -7.74 -4.46
C PHE A 124 11.44 -8.45 -4.86
N LEU A 125 11.78 -8.46 -6.16
CA LEU A 125 13.07 -8.94 -6.66
C LEU A 125 14.16 -7.86 -6.58
N SER A 126 13.76 -6.58 -6.57
CA SER A 126 14.62 -5.41 -6.41
C SER A 126 14.69 -4.96 -4.94
N SER A 127 14.84 -5.89 -3.99
CA SER A 127 15.41 -5.61 -2.67
C SER A 127 16.95 -5.46 -2.70
N HIS A 128 17.56 -5.39 -3.88
CA HIS A 128 18.99 -5.12 -4.08
C HIS A 128 19.44 -3.66 -4.37
N PRO A 129 18.62 -2.68 -4.79
CA PRO A 129 19.09 -1.33 -5.07
C PRO A 129 19.38 -0.55 -3.79
N PHE A 130 18.73 -0.88 -2.66
CA PHE A 130 19.05 -0.27 -1.37
C PHE A 130 20.43 -0.73 -0.85
N GLN A 131 20.84 -1.97 -1.13
CA GLN A 131 22.22 -2.41 -0.87
C GLN A 131 23.23 -1.79 -1.84
N PHE A 132 22.87 -1.56 -3.10
CA PHE A 132 23.78 -0.97 -4.08
C PHE A 132 24.18 0.48 -3.72
N ILE A 133 23.21 1.30 -3.28
CA ILE A 133 23.50 2.66 -2.82
C ILE A 133 24.33 2.63 -1.53
N TYR A 134 23.95 1.80 -0.55
CA TYR A 134 24.66 1.75 0.74
C TYR A 134 26.11 1.24 0.59
N LYS A 135 26.33 0.23 -0.25
CA LYS A 135 27.65 -0.37 -0.47
C LYS A 135 28.61 0.53 -1.24
N ASN A 136 28.10 1.40 -2.12
CA ASN A 136 28.93 2.31 -2.91
C ASN A 136 29.20 3.65 -2.18
N THR A 137 28.33 4.06 -1.25
CA THR A 137 28.50 5.34 -0.52
C THR A 137 29.26 5.22 0.81
N LEU A 138 29.20 4.06 1.49
CA LEU A 138 29.95 3.80 2.73
C LEU A 138 31.48 4.01 2.64
N PRO A 139 32.19 3.46 1.64
CA PRO A 139 33.63 3.64 1.55
C PRO A 139 34.03 5.10 1.26
N GLU A 140 33.18 5.86 0.56
CA GLU A 140 33.42 7.27 0.27
C GLU A 140 33.27 8.15 1.53
N ILE A 141 32.30 7.85 2.39
CA ILE A 141 32.10 8.55 3.67
C ILE A 141 33.24 8.22 4.66
N GLN A 142 33.68 6.96 4.73
CA GLN A 142 34.81 6.59 5.59
C GLN A 142 36.11 7.26 5.15
N ALA A 143 36.41 7.27 3.84
CA ALA A 143 37.59 7.94 3.30
C ALA A 143 37.59 9.46 3.58
N LYS A 144 36.43 10.11 3.47
CA LYS A 144 36.31 11.55 3.75
C LYS A 144 36.45 11.86 5.25
N SER A 145 36.02 10.96 6.13
CA SER A 145 36.18 11.10 7.58
C SER A 145 37.64 10.90 8.03
N GLU A 146 38.37 9.95 7.44
CA GLU A 146 39.79 9.73 7.77
C GLU A 146 40.65 10.91 7.30
N VAL A 147 40.44 11.42 6.08
CA VAL A 147 41.18 12.60 5.58
C VAL A 147 40.90 13.84 6.45
N SER A 148 39.68 14.02 6.94
CA SER A 148 39.33 15.09 7.88
C SER A 148 40.05 14.95 9.23
N LEU A 149 40.18 13.74 9.76
CA LEU A 149 40.87 13.49 11.02
C LEU A 149 42.38 13.68 10.90
N TRP A 150 42.98 13.30 9.77
CA TRP A 150 44.40 13.55 9.49
C TRP A 150 44.70 15.04 9.38
N ASN A 151 43.85 15.83 8.72
CA ASN A 151 44.04 17.28 8.62
C ASN A 151 43.95 17.96 10.00
N LEU A 152 43.04 17.53 10.87
CA LEU A 152 42.95 18.03 12.25
C LEU A 152 44.12 17.61 13.15
N ALA A 153 44.74 16.45 12.90
CA ALA A 153 45.89 15.97 13.65
C ALA A 153 47.23 16.54 13.15
N SER A 154 47.24 17.19 11.98
CA SER A 154 48.44 17.75 11.34
C SER A 154 48.65 19.24 11.61
N ASP A 155 47.69 19.92 12.23
CA ASP A 155 47.82 21.32 12.61
C ASP A 155 48.70 21.42 13.88
N PRO A 156 49.93 21.96 13.80
CA PRO A 156 50.75 22.18 14.98
C PRO A 156 50.17 23.35 15.78
N VAL A 157 49.84 23.11 17.05
CA VAL A 157 49.63 24.16 18.07
C VAL A 157 50.96 24.80 18.44
#